data_AF-M1B909-F1
#
_entry.id   AF-M1B909-F1
#
_cell.length_a   1.000
_cell.length_b   1.000
_cell.length_c   1.000
_cell.angle_alpha   90.00
_cell.angle_beta   90.00
_cell.angle_gamma   90.00
#
_symmetry.space_group_name_H-M   'P 1'
#
loop_
_entity.id
_entity.type
_entity.pdbx_description
1 polymer ?
#
loop_
_entity_poly.entity_id
_entity_poly.type
_entity_poly.pdbx_seq_one_letter_code
_entity_poly.pdbx_strand_id
1 'polypeptide(L)'
;MEQYIQGQSRDLVDQAYAKFVTTMFLTLDKIAKADPKYEDIMLLENYAAFQNSLYDLANMVPTLAKFYHEASESYEQACTRHINVIIFYQFERLFQFVRRIEDLMYTIPPEEIPFQLGLSKMDLRKVVKSSLSGVDKSISAMYKRLQKNLTSEELLPSLWDKCKKEFLDKYESFAQLVAKIYPSENVPSVSEMRDLLASM
;
A
#
# COMPACT_ATOMS: atom_id res chain seq x y z
N MET A 1 46.39 35.42 1.26
CA MET A 1 45.60 34.68 2.28
C MET A 1 44.13 34.59 1.82
N GLU A 2 43.88 34.30 0.54
CA GLU A 2 42.53 34.33 -0.07
C GLU A 2 42.29 33.16 -1.05
N GLN A 3 43.02 32.05 -0.91
CA GLN A 3 42.92 30.91 -1.83
C GLN A 3 42.48 29.59 -1.18
N TYR A 4 41.94 29.59 0.05
CA TYR A 4 41.57 28.37 0.77
C TYR A 4 40.07 28.21 1.11
N ILE A 5 39.17 29.08 0.64
CA ILE A 5 37.76 29.10 1.12
C ILE A 5 36.75 28.54 0.10
N GLN A 6 37.12 28.40 -1.17
CA GLN A 6 36.19 27.90 -2.19
C GLN A 6 36.20 26.36 -2.24
N GLY A 7 35.34 25.74 -1.44
CA GLY A 7 35.07 24.29 -1.46
C GLY A 7 34.75 23.71 -0.08
N GLN A 8 35.59 23.99 0.93
CA GLN A 8 35.43 23.43 2.29
C GLN A 8 34.11 23.85 2.96
N SER A 9 33.65 25.08 2.74
CA SER A 9 32.36 25.54 3.27
C SER A 9 31.18 24.79 2.67
N ARG A 10 31.26 24.35 1.42
CA ARG A 10 30.18 23.60 0.76
C ARG A 10 30.10 22.18 1.31
N ASP A 11 31.24 21.52 1.47
CA ASP A 11 31.29 20.16 2.04
C ASP A 11 30.78 20.14 3.49
N LEU A 12 31.13 21.15 4.29
CA LEU A 12 30.61 21.28 5.65
C LEU A 12 29.09 21.49 5.69
N VAL A 13 28.56 22.30 4.78
CA VAL A 13 27.11 22.52 4.64
C VAL A 13 26.40 21.24 4.18
N ASP A 14 26.96 20.52 3.22
CA ASP A 14 26.41 19.25 2.73
C ASP A 14 26.41 18.17 3.82
N GLN A 15 27.47 18.11 4.65
CA GLN A 15 27.51 17.26 5.84
C GLN A 15 26.46 17.66 6.88
N ALA A 16 26.26 18.96 7.10
CA ALA A 16 25.23 19.45 8.02
C ALA A 16 23.83 19.07 7.54
N TYR A 17 23.52 19.28 6.25
CA TYR A 17 22.25 18.83 5.64
C TYR A 17 22.04 17.34 5.84
N ALA A 18 23.06 16.53 5.52
CA ALA A 18 22.97 15.09 5.68
C ALA A 18 22.68 14.70 7.13
N LYS A 19 23.36 15.31 8.10
CA LYS A 19 23.14 15.03 9.52
C LYS A 19 21.73 15.43 9.97
N PHE A 20 21.24 16.59 9.56
CA PHE A 20 19.89 17.04 9.91
C PHE A 20 18.82 16.11 9.37
N VAL A 21 18.84 15.84 8.06
CA VAL A 21 17.82 15.01 7.42
C VAL A 21 17.87 13.58 7.95
N THR A 22 19.06 13.00 8.12
CA THR A 22 19.20 11.66 8.73
C THR A 22 18.60 11.63 10.13
N THR A 23 18.86 12.65 10.95
CA THR A 23 18.29 12.73 12.30
C THR A 23 16.77 12.88 12.27
N MET A 24 16.24 13.64 11.32
CA MET A 24 14.80 13.78 11.11
C MET A 24 14.15 12.44 10.77
N PHE A 25 14.67 11.70 9.80
CA PHE A 25 14.10 10.40 9.40
C PHE A 25 14.18 9.37 10.53
N LEU A 26 15.32 9.25 11.20
CA LEU A 26 15.47 8.35 12.36
C LEU A 26 14.50 8.69 13.50
N THR A 27 14.26 9.99 13.72
CA THR A 27 13.32 10.44 14.75
C THR A 27 11.88 10.14 14.34
N LEU A 28 11.53 10.43 13.09
CA LEU A 28 10.21 10.13 12.53
C LEU A 28 9.90 8.64 12.63
N ASP A 29 10.80 7.77 12.20
CA ASP A 29 10.63 6.31 12.30
C ASP A 29 10.44 5.85 13.74
N LYS A 30 11.20 6.41 14.68
CA LYS A 30 11.08 6.08 16.11
C LYS A 30 9.71 6.49 16.66
N ILE A 31 9.20 7.67 16.28
CA ILE A 31 7.90 8.15 16.75
C ILE A 31 6.77 7.34 16.10
N ALA A 32 6.85 7.07 14.80
CA ALA A 32 5.85 6.28 14.09
C ALA A 32 5.70 4.87 14.69
N LYS A 33 6.82 4.23 15.05
CA LYS A 33 6.84 2.91 15.71
C LYS A 33 6.30 2.91 17.14
N ALA A 34 6.16 4.07 17.79
CA ALA A 34 5.62 4.15 19.14
C ALA A 34 4.11 3.83 19.19
N ASP A 35 3.39 4.04 18.08
CA ASP A 35 2.00 3.59 17.91
C ASP A 35 1.82 2.89 16.55
N PRO A 36 2.01 1.56 16.50
CA PRO A 36 1.92 0.77 15.27
C PRO A 36 0.60 0.90 14.51
N LYS A 37 -0.47 1.33 15.19
CA LYS A 37 -1.78 1.55 14.55
C LYS A 37 -1.75 2.71 13.56
N TYR A 38 -0.91 3.71 13.80
CA TYR A 38 -0.81 4.93 12.99
C TYR A 38 0.54 5.07 12.28
N GLU A 39 1.44 4.08 12.42
CA GLU A 39 2.79 4.10 11.87
C GLU A 39 2.81 4.53 10.40
N ASP A 40 2.12 3.81 9.53
CA ASP A 40 2.16 4.09 8.08
C ASP A 40 1.56 5.46 7.72
N ILE A 41 0.52 5.90 8.44
CA ILE A 41 -0.08 7.23 8.21
C ILE A 41 0.91 8.32 8.60
N MET A 42 1.55 8.16 9.76
CA MET A 42 2.55 9.10 10.21
C MET A 42 3.72 9.19 9.23
N LEU A 43 4.20 8.05 8.74
CA LEU A 43 5.27 8.01 7.75
C LEU A 43 4.84 8.66 6.42
N LEU A 44 3.71 8.26 5.84
CA LEU A 44 3.31 8.76 4.52
C LEU A 44 3.02 10.28 4.55
N GLU A 45 2.36 10.81 5.59
CA GLU A 45 2.07 12.24 5.65
C GLU A 45 3.35 13.07 5.82
N ASN A 46 4.27 12.62 6.67
CA ASN A 46 5.51 13.36 6.93
C ASN A 46 6.49 13.26 5.75
N TYR A 47 6.60 12.11 5.09
CA TYR A 47 7.44 12.00 3.89
C TYR A 47 6.86 12.80 2.72
N ALA A 48 5.53 12.84 2.54
CA ALA A 48 4.90 13.70 1.54
C ALA A 48 5.17 15.19 1.82
N ALA A 49 5.01 15.63 3.09
CA ALA A 49 5.32 16.99 3.50
C ALA A 49 6.81 17.34 3.29
N PHE A 50 7.71 16.40 3.59
CA PHE A 50 9.14 16.54 3.35
C PHE A 50 9.46 16.68 1.86
N GLN A 51 8.92 15.81 1.01
CA GLN A 51 9.11 15.88 -0.44
C GLN A 51 8.61 17.23 -0.99
N ASN A 52 7.40 17.65 -0.63
CA ASN A 52 6.84 18.93 -1.07
C ASN A 52 7.71 20.12 -0.65
N SER A 53 8.23 20.10 0.58
CA SER A 53 9.08 21.16 1.10
C SER A 53 10.48 21.17 0.48
N LEU A 54 11.00 19.99 0.10
CA LEU A 54 12.37 19.84 -0.38
C LEU A 54 12.49 19.91 -1.91
N TYR A 55 11.39 19.81 -2.65
CA TYR A 55 11.41 19.66 -4.12
C TYR A 55 12.32 20.66 -4.83
N ASP A 56 12.10 21.97 -4.63
CA ASP A 56 12.92 23.01 -5.28
C ASP A 56 14.38 22.97 -4.82
N LEU A 57 14.60 22.70 -3.54
CA LEU A 57 15.94 22.69 -2.96
C LEU A 57 16.75 21.46 -3.41
N ALA A 58 16.12 20.30 -3.55
CA ALA A 58 16.75 19.07 -4.04
C ALA A 58 17.23 19.21 -5.50
N ASN A 59 16.50 19.99 -6.32
CA ASN A 59 16.90 20.30 -7.69
C ASN A 59 18.14 21.22 -7.77
N MET A 60 18.39 22.03 -6.74
CA MET A 60 19.51 22.98 -6.67
C MET A 60 20.70 22.46 -5.85
N VAL A 61 20.47 21.53 -4.93
CA VAL A 61 21.46 21.03 -3.97
C VAL A 61 21.60 19.51 -4.15
N PRO A 62 22.62 19.02 -4.87
CA PRO A 62 22.76 17.60 -5.19
C PRO A 62 22.77 16.67 -3.97
N THR A 63 23.36 17.11 -2.85
CA THR A 63 23.40 16.33 -1.60
C THR A 63 22.02 16.07 -1.00
N LEU A 64 21.02 16.91 -1.31
CA LEU A 64 19.63 16.75 -0.85
C LEU A 64 18.80 15.85 -1.77
N ALA A 65 19.20 15.67 -3.03
CA ALA A 65 18.48 14.82 -3.99
C ALA A 65 18.35 13.36 -3.51
N LYS A 66 19.41 12.80 -2.90
CA LYS A 66 19.37 11.44 -2.34
C LYS A 66 18.30 11.28 -1.26
N PHE A 67 18.12 12.30 -0.41
CA PHE A 67 17.13 12.25 0.66
C PHE A 67 15.71 12.47 0.14
N TYR A 68 15.55 13.25 -0.93
CA TYR A 68 14.28 13.34 -1.65
C TYR A 68 13.87 11.96 -2.20
N HIS A 69 14.81 11.22 -2.81
CA HIS A 69 14.56 9.86 -3.29
C HIS A 69 14.25 8.88 -2.14
N GLU A 70 15.02 8.91 -1.06
CA GLU A 70 14.79 8.08 0.13
C GLU A 70 13.42 8.35 0.77
N ALA A 71 13.01 9.63 0.86
CA ALA A 71 11.67 10.00 1.31
C ALA A 71 10.59 9.49 0.35
N SER A 72 10.84 9.56 -0.96
CA SER A 72 9.93 9.04 -1.98
C SER A 72 9.71 7.54 -1.86
N GLU A 73 10.78 6.77 -1.68
CA GLU A 73 10.70 5.33 -1.47
C GLU A 73 9.96 5.00 -0.17
N SER A 74 10.28 5.70 0.92
CA SER A 74 9.66 5.49 2.23
C SER A 74 8.17 5.86 2.23
N TYR A 75 7.81 6.94 1.53
CA TYR A 75 6.42 7.34 1.26
C TYR A 75 5.67 6.23 0.53
N GLU A 76 6.20 5.76 -0.60
CA GLU A 76 5.55 4.72 -1.41
C GLU A 76 5.36 3.42 -0.63
N GLN A 77 6.37 3.00 0.14
CA GLN A 77 6.26 1.81 0.99
C GLN A 77 5.18 1.96 2.07
N ALA A 78 5.10 3.13 2.72
CA ALA A 78 4.08 3.41 3.72
C ALA A 78 2.67 3.43 3.09
N CYS A 79 2.51 4.05 1.92
CA CYS A 79 1.27 4.00 1.14
C CYS A 79 0.86 2.56 0.84
N THR A 80 1.76 1.74 0.31
CA THR A 80 1.49 0.33 -0.02
C THR A 80 1.06 -0.45 1.22
N ARG A 81 1.77 -0.32 2.36
CA ARG A 81 1.39 -1.03 3.59
C ARG A 81 0.03 -0.58 4.11
N HIS A 82 -0.21 0.73 4.16
CA HIS A 82 -1.47 1.29 4.63
C HIS A 82 -2.67 0.83 3.78
N ILE A 83 -2.54 0.91 2.45
CA ILE A 83 -3.56 0.47 1.50
C ILE A 83 -3.84 -1.03 1.65
N ASN A 84 -2.79 -1.85 1.78
CA ASN A 84 -2.94 -3.29 1.98
C ASN A 84 -3.71 -3.62 3.25
N VAL A 85 -3.44 -2.92 4.36
CA VAL A 85 -4.18 -3.09 5.62
C VAL A 85 -5.65 -2.74 5.44
N ILE A 86 -5.98 -1.66 4.73
CA ILE A 86 -7.38 -1.25 4.50
C ILE A 86 -8.12 -2.27 3.64
N ILE A 87 -7.51 -2.71 2.55
CA ILE A 87 -8.08 -3.75 1.67
C ILE A 87 -8.30 -5.04 2.46
N PHE A 88 -7.29 -5.48 3.22
CA PHE A 88 -7.39 -6.69 4.02
C PHE A 88 -8.47 -6.55 5.10
N TYR A 89 -8.57 -5.42 5.77
CA TYR A 89 -9.62 -5.20 6.77
C TYR A 89 -11.03 -5.38 6.16
N GLN A 90 -11.22 -4.95 4.92
CA GLN A 90 -12.53 -5.03 4.28
C GLN A 90 -12.81 -6.41 3.67
N PHE A 91 -11.79 -7.09 3.17
CA PHE A 91 -11.90 -8.36 2.43
C PHE A 91 -11.16 -9.52 3.09
N GLU A 92 -10.97 -9.46 4.41
CA GLU A 92 -10.14 -10.39 5.20
C GLU A 92 -10.48 -11.85 4.88
N ARG A 93 -11.77 -12.20 4.95
CA ARG A 93 -12.23 -13.57 4.72
C ARG A 93 -11.93 -14.08 3.30
N LEU A 94 -11.99 -13.20 2.30
CA LEU A 94 -11.68 -13.53 0.91
C LEU A 94 -10.19 -13.81 0.76
N PHE A 95 -9.34 -12.91 1.25
CA PHE A 95 -7.90 -13.03 1.08
C PHE A 95 -7.27 -14.08 2.01
N GLN A 96 -7.87 -14.37 3.17
CA GLN A 96 -7.49 -15.53 3.98
C GLN A 96 -7.81 -16.85 3.27
N PHE A 97 -8.95 -16.93 2.56
CA PHE A 97 -9.28 -18.10 1.76
C PHE A 97 -8.27 -18.30 0.61
N VAL A 98 -7.92 -17.23 -0.09
CA VAL A 98 -6.88 -17.23 -1.14
C VAL A 98 -5.53 -17.68 -0.60
N ARG A 99 -5.07 -17.08 0.50
CA ARG A 99 -3.78 -17.42 1.10
C ARG A 99 -3.67 -18.91 1.46
N ARG A 100 -4.74 -19.49 2.02
CA ARG A 100 -4.78 -20.93 2.34
C ARG A 100 -4.65 -21.81 1.10
N ILE A 101 -5.19 -21.38 -0.02
CA ILE A 101 -5.04 -22.07 -1.30
C ILE A 101 -3.58 -21.97 -1.77
N GLU A 102 -3.03 -20.76 -1.80
CA GLU A 102 -1.65 -20.51 -2.24
C GLU A 102 -0.64 -21.32 -1.41
N ASP A 103 -0.82 -21.35 -0.08
CA ASP A 103 0.02 -22.14 0.83
C ASP A 103 -0.02 -23.65 0.51
N LEU A 104 -1.20 -24.19 0.18
CA LEU A 104 -1.35 -25.61 -0.17
C LEU A 104 -0.82 -25.94 -1.55
N MET A 105 -0.88 -25.01 -2.51
CA MET A 105 -0.37 -25.22 -3.86
C MET A 105 1.15 -25.44 -3.94
N TYR A 106 1.90 -25.15 -2.87
CA TYR A 106 3.31 -25.57 -2.74
C TYR A 106 3.48 -27.07 -2.47
N THR A 107 2.42 -27.75 -2.05
CA THR A 107 2.48 -29.14 -1.55
C THR A 107 1.61 -30.11 -2.34
N ILE A 108 0.50 -29.64 -2.93
CA ILE A 108 -0.46 -30.47 -3.65
C ILE A 108 -0.89 -29.82 -4.97
N PRO A 109 -1.30 -30.60 -5.97
CA PRO A 109 -1.76 -30.06 -7.24
C PRO A 109 -3.11 -29.31 -7.10
N PRO A 110 -3.40 -28.34 -7.99
CA PRO A 110 -4.62 -27.51 -7.95
C PRO A 110 -5.93 -28.32 -7.90
N GLU A 111 -5.96 -29.48 -8.58
CA GLU A 111 -7.12 -30.36 -8.69
C GLU A 111 -7.48 -31.03 -7.35
N GLU A 112 -6.51 -31.12 -6.42
CA GLU A 112 -6.71 -31.70 -5.09
C GLU A 112 -7.23 -30.68 -4.06
N ILE A 113 -7.07 -29.37 -4.32
CA ILE A 113 -7.47 -28.29 -3.42
C ILE A 113 -8.97 -28.36 -3.04
N PRO A 114 -9.93 -28.62 -3.96
CA PRO A 114 -11.35 -28.69 -3.62
C PRO A 114 -11.72 -29.82 -2.64
N PHE A 115 -10.84 -30.80 -2.45
CA PHE A 115 -11.05 -31.92 -1.52
C PHE A 115 -10.48 -31.63 -0.12
N GLN A 116 -9.75 -30.52 0.05
CA GLN A 116 -9.20 -30.11 1.34
C GLN A 116 -10.27 -29.45 2.22
N LEU A 117 -10.13 -29.63 3.54
CA LEU A 117 -11.10 -29.14 4.51
C LEU A 117 -11.26 -27.62 4.45
N GLY A 118 -12.48 -27.17 4.16
CA GLY A 118 -12.82 -25.75 4.11
C GLY A 118 -12.42 -25.04 2.81
N LEU A 119 -12.03 -25.79 1.77
CA LEU A 119 -11.70 -25.29 0.44
C LEU A 119 -12.59 -25.92 -0.64
N SER A 120 -13.73 -26.50 -0.26
CA SER A 120 -14.67 -27.05 -1.23
C SER A 120 -15.32 -25.95 -2.10
N LYS A 121 -15.94 -26.35 -3.21
CA LYS A 121 -16.76 -25.45 -4.04
C LYS A 121 -17.83 -24.72 -3.21
N MET A 122 -18.42 -25.41 -2.24
CA MET A 122 -19.40 -24.81 -1.33
C MET A 122 -18.76 -23.75 -0.42
N ASP A 123 -17.53 -23.97 0.04
CA ASP A 123 -16.81 -23.01 0.88
C ASP A 123 -16.43 -21.76 0.09
N LEU A 124 -15.96 -21.93 -1.16
CA LEU A 124 -15.75 -20.81 -2.09
C LEU A 124 -17.02 -19.96 -2.23
N ARG A 125 -18.17 -20.60 -2.56
CA ARG A 125 -19.45 -19.87 -2.72
C ARG A 125 -19.84 -19.11 -1.45
N LYS A 126 -19.61 -19.69 -0.26
CA LYS A 126 -19.89 -19.02 1.02
C LYS A 126 -18.99 -17.80 1.21
N VAL A 127 -17.69 -17.93 0.93
CA VAL A 127 -16.71 -16.84 1.04
C VAL A 127 -17.08 -15.72 0.07
N VAL A 128 -17.22 -16.03 -1.22
CA VAL A 128 -17.63 -15.10 -2.28
C VAL A 128 -18.91 -14.37 -1.90
N LYS A 129 -19.94 -15.10 -1.48
CA LYS A 129 -21.20 -14.49 -1.05
C LYS A 129 -20.97 -13.53 0.12
N SER A 130 -20.26 -13.93 1.17
CA SER A 130 -20.09 -13.09 2.35
C SER A 130 -19.16 -11.89 2.14
N SER A 131 -18.21 -11.97 1.21
CA SER A 131 -17.20 -10.94 0.99
C SER A 131 -17.55 -9.99 -0.16
N LEU A 132 -18.28 -10.45 -1.17
CA LEU A 132 -18.58 -9.67 -2.38
C LEU A 132 -20.06 -9.27 -2.49
N SER A 133 -20.96 -9.79 -1.65
CA SER A 133 -22.33 -9.25 -1.59
C SER A 133 -22.31 -7.83 -1.01
N GLY A 134 -22.78 -6.85 -1.77
CA GLY A 134 -22.75 -5.44 -1.34
C GLY A 134 -21.33 -4.85 -1.36
N VAL A 135 -20.53 -5.23 -2.37
CA VAL A 135 -19.15 -4.74 -2.54
C VAL A 135 -19.07 -3.21 -2.65
N ASP A 136 -20.13 -2.54 -3.14
CA ASP A 136 -20.28 -1.08 -3.15
C ASP A 136 -20.09 -0.46 -1.75
N LYS A 137 -20.70 -1.07 -0.72
CA LYS A 137 -20.55 -0.64 0.67
C LYS A 137 -19.15 -0.90 1.19
N SER A 138 -18.53 -1.99 0.74
CA SER A 138 -17.16 -2.33 1.08
C SER A 138 -16.16 -1.33 0.50
N ILE A 139 -16.32 -0.96 -0.78
CA ILE A 139 -15.52 0.07 -1.45
C ILE A 139 -15.70 1.42 -0.76
N SER A 140 -16.94 1.79 -0.43
CA SER A 140 -17.24 2.99 0.35
C SER A 140 -16.58 3.00 1.73
N ALA A 141 -16.51 1.85 2.40
CA ALA A 141 -15.85 1.71 3.68
C ALA A 141 -14.33 1.83 3.57
N MET A 142 -13.72 1.32 2.48
CA MET A 142 -12.29 1.52 2.22
C MET A 142 -11.96 3.00 2.03
N TYR A 143 -12.73 3.73 1.20
CA TYR A 143 -12.54 5.16 0.99
C TYR A 143 -12.64 5.95 2.32
N LYS A 144 -13.69 5.69 3.11
CA LYS A 144 -13.86 6.33 4.42
C LYS A 144 -12.72 6.02 5.38
N ARG A 145 -12.16 4.81 5.34
CA ARG A 145 -11.02 4.43 6.20
C ARG A 145 -9.73 5.12 5.79
N LEU A 146 -9.48 5.26 4.49
CA LEU A 146 -8.38 6.07 3.97
C LEU A 146 -8.51 7.51 4.49
N GLN A 147 -9.68 8.13 4.33
CA GLN A 147 -9.90 9.51 4.74
C GLN A 147 -9.78 9.73 6.26
N LYS A 148 -10.30 8.83 7.08
CA LYS A 148 -10.56 9.07 8.51
C LYS A 148 -9.36 9.57 9.31
N ASN A 149 -8.17 9.09 9.00
CA ASN A 149 -6.96 9.34 9.77
C ASN A 149 -5.95 10.22 9.01
N LEU A 150 -6.29 10.70 7.81
CA LEU A 150 -5.47 11.62 7.05
C LEU A 150 -5.71 13.05 7.54
N THR A 151 -4.63 13.78 7.75
CA THR A 151 -4.62 15.21 8.05
C THR A 151 -4.59 16.02 6.75
N SER A 152 -3.80 15.57 5.76
CA SER A 152 -3.67 16.19 4.44
C SER A 152 -4.67 15.59 3.46
N GLU A 153 -5.79 16.28 3.24
CA GLU A 153 -6.83 15.84 2.29
C GLU A 153 -6.34 15.79 0.84
N GLU A 154 -5.31 16.56 0.49
CA GLU A 154 -4.71 16.59 -0.85
C GLU A 154 -4.08 15.26 -1.26
N LEU A 155 -3.67 14.42 -0.30
CA LEU A 155 -3.13 13.09 -0.57
C LEU A 155 -4.21 12.07 -0.95
N LEU A 156 -5.45 12.31 -0.52
CA LEU A 156 -6.54 11.32 -0.60
C LEU A 156 -6.84 10.86 -2.04
N PRO A 157 -6.92 11.72 -3.08
CA PRO A 157 -7.18 11.26 -4.44
C PRO A 157 -6.12 10.27 -4.94
N SER A 158 -4.83 10.59 -4.72
CA SER A 158 -3.73 9.74 -5.16
C SER A 158 -3.67 8.40 -4.40
N LEU A 159 -3.94 8.43 -3.09
CA LEU A 159 -4.04 7.24 -2.25
C LEU A 159 -5.23 6.38 -2.66
N TRP A 160 -6.35 7.00 -3.02
CA TRP A 160 -7.53 6.29 -3.48
C TRP A 160 -7.29 5.58 -4.81
N ASP A 161 -6.65 6.26 -5.77
CA ASP A 161 -6.29 5.64 -7.05
C ASP A 161 -5.34 4.46 -6.88
N LYS A 162 -4.32 4.59 -6.02
CA LYS A 162 -3.44 3.46 -5.64
C LYS A 162 -4.23 2.33 -4.98
N CYS A 163 -5.18 2.63 -4.09
CA CYS A 163 -6.01 1.64 -3.43
C CYS A 163 -6.93 0.88 -4.40
N LYS A 164 -7.55 1.58 -5.34
CA LYS A 164 -8.38 0.95 -6.39
C LYS A 164 -7.54 -0.01 -7.24
N LYS A 165 -6.35 0.43 -7.65
CA LYS A 165 -5.41 -0.41 -8.42
C LYS A 165 -4.99 -1.65 -7.64
N GLU A 166 -4.50 -1.48 -6.41
CA GLU A 166 -4.03 -2.60 -5.57
C GLU A 166 -5.16 -3.60 -5.29
N PHE A 167 -6.38 -3.13 -5.04
CA PHE A 167 -7.54 -4.02 -4.89
C PHE A 167 -7.82 -4.81 -6.16
N LEU A 168 -7.80 -4.16 -7.33
CA LEU A 168 -8.01 -4.84 -8.62
C LEU A 168 -6.93 -5.88 -8.91
N ASP A 169 -5.66 -5.57 -8.66
CA ASP A 169 -4.55 -6.49 -8.89
C ASP A 169 -4.69 -7.76 -8.01
N LYS A 170 -5.07 -7.58 -6.74
CA LYS A 170 -5.39 -8.71 -5.84
C LYS A 170 -6.63 -9.48 -6.27
N TYR A 171 -7.67 -8.78 -6.71
CA TYR A 171 -8.91 -9.41 -7.15
C TYR A 171 -8.73 -10.21 -8.45
N GLU A 172 -7.91 -9.70 -9.37
CA GLU A 172 -7.53 -10.41 -10.59
C GLU A 172 -6.78 -11.69 -10.27
N SER A 173 -5.81 -11.64 -9.35
CA SER A 173 -5.10 -12.82 -8.86
C SER A 173 -6.07 -13.86 -8.26
N PHE A 174 -7.03 -13.41 -7.46
CA PHE A 174 -8.11 -14.27 -6.94
C PHE A 174 -8.96 -14.90 -8.06
N ALA A 175 -9.39 -14.12 -9.04
CA ALA A 175 -10.23 -14.60 -10.14
C ALA A 175 -9.51 -15.66 -10.99
N GLN A 176 -8.22 -15.44 -11.28
CA GLN A 176 -7.37 -16.40 -11.99
C GLN A 176 -7.20 -17.69 -11.18
N LEU A 177 -6.99 -17.58 -9.87
CA LEU A 177 -6.87 -18.72 -8.97
C LEU A 177 -8.16 -19.55 -8.92
N VAL A 178 -9.32 -18.88 -8.85
CA VAL A 178 -10.63 -19.53 -8.87
C VAL A 178 -10.86 -20.25 -10.20
N ALA A 179 -10.57 -19.61 -11.34
CA ALA A 179 -10.72 -20.23 -12.65
C ALA A 179 -9.87 -21.50 -12.80
N LYS A 180 -8.69 -21.52 -12.20
CA LYS A 180 -7.77 -22.67 -12.20
C LYS A 180 -8.27 -23.84 -11.34
N ILE A 181 -8.78 -23.56 -10.15
CA ILE A 181 -9.10 -24.60 -9.14
C ILE A 181 -10.58 -25.03 -9.19
N TYR A 182 -11.46 -24.09 -9.53
CA TYR A 182 -12.90 -24.27 -9.52
C TYR A 182 -13.51 -23.87 -10.87
N PRO A 183 -13.18 -24.55 -11.97
CA PRO A 183 -13.58 -24.13 -13.33
C PRO A 183 -15.11 -24.11 -13.58
N SER A 184 -15.89 -24.75 -12.70
CA SER A 184 -17.36 -24.73 -12.75
C SER A 184 -17.99 -23.61 -11.91
N GLU A 185 -17.20 -22.84 -11.18
CA GLU A 185 -17.67 -21.77 -10.30
C GLU A 185 -17.49 -20.41 -10.98
N ASN A 186 -18.46 -19.53 -10.77
CA ASN A 186 -18.43 -18.18 -11.30
C ASN A 186 -18.27 -17.18 -10.15
N VAL A 187 -17.40 -16.19 -10.36
CA VAL A 187 -17.23 -15.02 -9.49
C VAL A 187 -17.45 -13.76 -10.33
N PRO A 188 -17.76 -12.60 -9.72
CA PRO A 188 -17.84 -11.36 -10.47
C PRO A 188 -16.54 -11.12 -11.26
N SER A 189 -16.67 -10.64 -12.48
CA SER A 189 -15.52 -10.38 -13.34
C SER A 189 -14.69 -9.21 -12.82
N VAL A 190 -13.42 -9.17 -13.23
CA VAL A 190 -12.54 -8.03 -12.94
C VAL A 190 -13.09 -6.74 -13.57
N SER A 191 -13.80 -6.84 -14.71
CA SER A 191 -14.46 -5.69 -15.33
C SER A 191 -15.57 -5.12 -14.46
N GLU A 192 -16.46 -5.97 -13.95
CA GLU A 192 -17.53 -5.51 -13.04
C GLU A 192 -16.95 -4.83 -11.80
N MET A 193 -15.88 -5.37 -11.21
CA MET A 193 -15.20 -4.73 -10.08
C MET A 193 -14.59 -3.38 -10.45
N ARG A 194 -14.01 -3.26 -11.64
CA ARG A 194 -13.45 -2.00 -12.15
C ARG A 194 -14.53 -0.95 -12.32
N ASP A 195 -15.67 -1.33 -12.89
CA ASP A 195 -16.80 -0.42 -13.11
C ASP A 195 -17.38 0.08 -11.77
N LEU A 196 -17.47 -0.79 -10.77
CA LEU A 196 -17.88 -0.41 -9.41
C LEU A 196 -16.91 0.58 -8.76
N LEU A 197 -15.60 0.38 -8.90
CA LEU A 197 -14.58 1.30 -8.38
C LEU A 197 -14.55 2.63 -9.12
N ALA A 198 -14.92 2.65 -10.40
CA ALA A 198 -15.01 3.87 -11.20
C ALA A 198 -16.26 4.71 -10.88
N SER A 199 -17.31 4.07 -10.34
CA SER A 199 -18.55 4.76 -9.93
C SER A 199 -18.45 5.51 -8.59
N MET A 200 -17.29 5.47 -7.95
CA MET A 200 -16.98 6.06 -6.63
C MET A 200 -15.86 7.09 -6.71
#